data_AF-A0A3A3EMF1-F1
#
_entry.id   AF-A0A3A3EMF1-F1
#
_cell.length_a   1.000
_cell.length_b   1.000
_cell.length_c   1.000
_cell.angle_alpha   90.00
_cell.angle_beta   90.00
_cell.angle_gamma   90.00
#
_symmetry.space_group_name_H-M   'P 1'
#
loop_
_entity.id
_entity.type
_entity.pdbx_description
1 polymer ?
#
loop_
_entity_poly.entity_id
_entity_poly.type
_entity_poly.pdbx_seq_one_letter_code
_entity_poly.pdbx_strand_id
1 'polypeptide(L)'
;MKKFDVGQLHKSINIDGVDIGENYQPYTIAELSGNHGGDINKALELIDAAAKTGASAIKIQTYRPDTITLDHDGPEFVVKDKLWQGRTLYELYEEAHTPWHWHEALFARAKEHGITLFSSPFDKTAIDLLEDLNCPAYKIASFEITDIGLIQYAAKTGKPIIMSTGMATLAEIEEAVTAVKDAGGTQLAILHCVSGYPTPIADCNLSTLAYLHQYLDIPVGLSDHSLADTAAIASVALGGSIIEKHFKMTNDTTSVDAAFSLDPNEFSRMVSAVKNTKSALGEPSFRLAKSEQDNVAFRRSLYIAEDIKEGELFTEQNLRSVRPGLGLHPRYLDELIGKPAKQTLTKGTPMKLEYVTQ
;
A
#
# COMPACT_ATOMS: atom_id res chain seq x y z
N MET A 1 7.97 20.48 -6.38
CA MET A 1 8.77 19.45 -7.08
C MET A 1 8.34 19.44 -8.53
N LYS A 2 9.26 19.42 -9.50
CA LYS A 2 8.89 19.25 -10.92
C LYS A 2 8.53 17.77 -11.12
N LYS A 3 7.32 17.47 -11.62
CA LYS A 3 6.91 16.10 -11.94
C LYS A 3 7.62 15.60 -13.19
N PHE A 4 7.84 14.29 -13.28
CA PHE A 4 8.27 13.64 -14.51
C PHE A 4 7.11 13.56 -15.50
N ASP A 5 7.40 13.66 -16.80
CA ASP A 5 6.37 13.54 -17.83
C ASP A 5 6.11 12.07 -18.18
N VAL A 6 5.14 11.50 -17.46
CA VAL A 6 4.62 10.15 -17.71
C VAL A 6 3.70 10.07 -18.93
N GLY A 7 3.45 11.17 -19.65
CA GLY A 7 2.72 11.20 -20.90
C GLY A 7 1.30 10.62 -20.80
N GLN A 8 1.05 9.55 -21.55
CA GLN A 8 -0.27 8.90 -21.67
C GLN A 8 -0.58 7.86 -20.58
N LEU A 9 0.33 7.66 -19.62
CA LEU A 9 0.12 6.67 -18.56
C LEU A 9 -1.05 7.08 -17.65
N HIS A 10 -1.87 6.10 -17.29
CA HIS A 10 -3.07 6.30 -16.50
C HIS A 10 -2.74 6.49 -15.01
N LYS A 11 -3.58 7.26 -14.31
CA LYS A 11 -3.50 7.46 -12.84
C LYS A 11 -3.99 6.26 -12.02
N SER A 12 -4.56 5.27 -12.71
CA SER A 12 -4.97 3.99 -12.17
C SER A 12 -4.75 2.90 -13.21
N ILE A 13 -4.53 1.67 -12.74
CA ILE A 13 -4.48 0.48 -13.61
C ILE A 13 -5.65 -0.45 -13.25
N ASN A 14 -6.03 -1.32 -14.17
CA ASN A 14 -7.07 -2.33 -13.95
C ASN A 14 -6.49 -3.73 -14.18
N ILE A 15 -6.55 -4.59 -13.17
CA ILE A 15 -6.13 -5.99 -13.26
C ILE A 15 -7.34 -6.86 -12.92
N ASP A 16 -7.80 -7.69 -13.87
CA ASP A 16 -8.97 -8.56 -13.71
C ASP A 16 -10.24 -7.84 -13.20
N GLY A 17 -10.48 -6.62 -13.67
CA GLY A 17 -11.65 -5.83 -13.25
C GLY A 17 -11.48 -5.11 -11.91
N VAL A 18 -10.32 -5.21 -11.25
CA VAL A 18 -10.00 -4.46 -10.04
C VAL A 18 -9.19 -3.22 -10.40
N ASP A 19 -9.75 -2.04 -10.12
CA ASP A 19 -9.03 -0.78 -10.26
C ASP A 19 -8.04 -0.57 -9.10
N ILE A 20 -6.85 -0.13 -9.44
CA ILE A 20 -5.72 0.05 -8.53
C ILE A 20 -5.16 1.47 -8.70
N GLY A 21 -5.01 2.18 -7.60
CA GLY A 21 -4.48 3.54 -7.57
C GLY A 21 -4.88 4.26 -6.29
N GLU A 22 -4.56 5.55 -6.21
CA GLU A 22 -4.68 6.35 -4.98
C GLU A 22 -6.10 6.35 -4.38
N ASN A 23 -7.13 6.27 -5.21
CA ASN A 23 -8.53 6.33 -4.77
C ASN A 23 -9.13 4.98 -4.36
N TYR A 24 -8.36 3.90 -4.44
CA TYR A 24 -8.85 2.54 -4.22
C TYR A 24 -8.25 1.92 -2.95
N GLN A 25 -8.79 0.78 -2.53
CA GLN A 25 -8.18 0.00 -1.45
C GLN A 25 -6.83 -0.55 -1.90
N PRO A 26 -5.83 -0.67 -1.01
CA PRO A 26 -4.51 -1.17 -1.39
C PRO A 26 -4.61 -2.57 -1.98
N TYR A 27 -3.97 -2.76 -3.14
CA TYR A 27 -3.90 -4.04 -3.83
C TYR A 27 -2.76 -4.87 -3.26
N THR A 28 -3.09 -5.96 -2.58
CA THR A 28 -2.12 -6.83 -1.89
C THR A 28 -1.78 -8.05 -2.71
N ILE A 29 -0.49 -8.31 -2.92
CA ILE A 29 0.04 -9.38 -3.75
C ILE A 29 0.81 -10.35 -2.85
N ALA A 30 0.36 -11.61 -2.81
CA ALA A 30 1.10 -12.71 -2.20
C ALA A 30 2.10 -13.26 -3.21
N GLU A 31 3.40 -13.02 -2.99
CA GLU A 31 4.45 -13.53 -3.87
C GLU A 31 4.85 -14.95 -3.48
N LEU A 32 4.63 -15.91 -4.39
CA LEU A 32 4.94 -17.31 -4.16
C LEU A 32 6.45 -17.58 -4.37
N SER A 33 7.02 -17.08 -5.47
CA SER A 33 8.43 -17.31 -5.84
C SER A 33 8.82 -18.81 -5.74
N GLY A 34 10.04 -19.13 -5.31
CA GLY A 34 10.52 -20.49 -5.06
C GLY A 34 9.95 -21.17 -3.81
N ASN A 35 8.94 -20.61 -3.13
CA ASN A 35 8.38 -21.22 -1.91
C ASN A 35 7.59 -22.52 -2.15
N HIS A 36 7.28 -22.84 -3.41
CA HIS A 36 6.79 -24.17 -3.78
C HIS A 36 7.84 -25.27 -3.60
N GLY A 37 9.13 -24.95 -3.49
CA GLY A 37 10.20 -25.91 -3.19
C GLY A 37 10.24 -27.11 -4.12
N GLY A 38 9.98 -26.90 -5.42
CA GLY A 38 9.93 -27.98 -6.41
C GLY A 38 8.72 -28.93 -6.34
N ASP A 39 7.65 -28.61 -5.57
CA ASP A 39 6.42 -29.42 -5.51
C ASP A 39 5.17 -28.65 -5.99
N ILE A 40 4.51 -29.16 -7.05
CA ILE A 40 3.27 -28.57 -7.59
C ILE A 40 2.12 -28.60 -6.59
N ASN A 41 2.00 -29.65 -5.78
CA ASN A 41 0.91 -29.75 -4.79
C ASN A 41 1.08 -28.65 -3.74
N LYS A 42 2.30 -28.40 -3.31
CA LYS A 42 2.62 -27.28 -2.43
C LYS A 42 2.31 -25.93 -3.09
N ALA A 43 2.60 -25.76 -4.38
CA ALA A 43 2.23 -24.55 -5.12
C ALA A 43 0.71 -24.32 -5.15
N LEU A 44 -0.07 -25.38 -5.37
CA LEU A 44 -1.54 -25.34 -5.34
C LEU A 44 -2.05 -25.03 -3.92
N GLU A 45 -1.49 -25.65 -2.88
CA GLU A 45 -1.82 -25.36 -1.48
C GLU A 45 -1.51 -23.90 -1.10
N LEU A 46 -0.42 -23.34 -1.61
CA LEU A 46 -0.06 -21.93 -1.43
C LEU A 46 -1.11 -21.01 -2.08
N ILE A 47 -1.61 -21.34 -3.27
CA ILE A 47 -2.72 -20.62 -3.91
C ILE A 47 -3.99 -20.68 -3.05
N ASP A 48 -4.38 -21.89 -2.61
CA ASP A 48 -5.55 -22.11 -1.78
C ASP A 48 -5.46 -21.34 -0.44
N ALA A 49 -4.25 -21.26 0.13
CA ALA A 49 -3.98 -20.53 1.37
C ALA A 49 -4.02 -19.01 1.16
N ALA A 50 -3.34 -18.51 0.12
CA ALA A 50 -3.31 -17.08 -0.22
C ALA A 50 -4.72 -16.53 -0.45
N ALA A 51 -5.57 -17.27 -1.18
CA ALA A 51 -6.97 -16.91 -1.41
C ALA A 51 -7.79 -16.71 -0.12
N LYS A 52 -7.44 -17.41 0.97
CA LYS A 52 -8.13 -17.30 2.27
C LYS A 52 -7.65 -16.11 3.11
N THR A 53 -6.55 -15.46 2.75
CA THR A 53 -5.98 -14.33 3.51
C THR A 53 -6.66 -12.99 3.20
N GLY A 54 -7.47 -12.93 2.14
CA GLY A 54 -8.00 -11.68 1.60
C GLY A 54 -7.01 -10.89 0.75
N ALA A 55 -5.91 -11.53 0.32
CA ALA A 55 -5.03 -11.05 -0.73
C ALA A 55 -5.82 -10.69 -2.01
N SER A 56 -5.33 -9.70 -2.74
CA SER A 56 -5.96 -9.27 -4.01
C SER A 56 -5.48 -10.12 -5.18
N ALA A 57 -4.24 -10.57 -5.13
CA ALA A 57 -3.64 -11.47 -6.10
C ALA A 57 -2.59 -12.39 -5.48
N ILE A 58 -2.27 -13.44 -6.23
CA ILE A 58 -1.06 -14.22 -6.08
C ILE A 58 -0.14 -13.98 -7.28
N LYS A 59 1.17 -13.99 -7.03
CA LYS A 59 2.19 -13.84 -8.06
C LYS A 59 3.15 -15.02 -8.04
N ILE A 60 3.53 -15.48 -9.23
CA ILE A 60 4.58 -16.49 -9.46
C ILE A 60 5.73 -15.88 -10.28
N GLN A 61 6.77 -16.66 -10.54
CA GLN A 61 7.90 -16.28 -11.39
C GLN A 61 8.01 -17.24 -12.58
N THR A 62 8.15 -16.70 -13.78
CA THR A 62 8.20 -17.47 -15.02
C THR A 62 9.53 -17.22 -15.71
N TYR A 63 10.41 -18.22 -15.62
CA TYR A 63 11.69 -18.26 -16.31
C TYR A 63 12.18 -19.71 -16.39
N ARG A 64 13.22 -19.94 -17.18
CA ARG A 64 14.08 -21.10 -17.03
C ARG A 64 15.52 -20.64 -16.74
N PRO A 65 16.35 -21.46 -16.08
CA PRO A 65 17.73 -21.07 -15.78
C PRO A 65 18.52 -20.65 -17.02
N ASP A 66 18.35 -21.36 -18.14
CA ASP A 66 19.01 -21.08 -19.43
C ASP A 66 18.56 -19.77 -20.10
N THR A 67 17.46 -19.17 -19.63
CA THR A 67 16.92 -17.90 -20.18
C THR A 67 17.35 -16.67 -19.38
N ILE A 68 17.74 -16.84 -18.12
CA ILE A 68 18.05 -15.74 -17.19
C ILE A 68 19.53 -15.69 -16.81
N THR A 69 20.25 -16.81 -16.89
CA THR A 69 21.68 -16.88 -16.63
C THR A 69 22.38 -17.85 -17.59
N LEU A 70 23.71 -17.89 -17.50
CA LEU A 70 24.53 -18.92 -18.16
C LEU A 70 24.84 -20.05 -17.18
N ASP A 71 24.88 -21.29 -17.69
CA ASP A 71 25.42 -22.45 -16.97
C ASP A 71 26.94 -22.34 -16.90
N HIS A 72 27.42 -21.67 -15.85
CA HIS A 72 28.82 -21.31 -15.70
C HIS A 72 29.20 -21.15 -14.22
N ASP A 73 30.40 -21.57 -13.84
CA ASP A 73 30.92 -21.58 -12.46
C ASP A 73 32.00 -20.52 -12.18
N GLY A 74 32.24 -19.62 -13.14
CA GLY A 74 33.13 -18.47 -12.99
C GLY A 74 32.73 -17.56 -11.81
N PRO A 75 33.68 -16.78 -11.26
CA PRO A 75 33.48 -16.04 -10.01
C PRO A 75 32.36 -14.99 -10.03
N GLU A 76 31.93 -14.54 -11.20
CA GLU A 76 30.78 -13.66 -11.42
C GLU A 76 29.42 -14.38 -11.33
N PHE A 77 29.39 -15.70 -11.57
CA PHE A 77 28.17 -16.53 -11.54
C PHE A 77 27.97 -17.26 -10.22
N VAL A 78 28.88 -17.09 -9.25
CA VAL A 78 28.79 -17.70 -7.91
C VAL A 78 28.29 -16.68 -6.90
N VAL A 79 27.22 -17.03 -6.19
CA VAL A 79 26.56 -16.15 -5.22
C VAL A 79 27.43 -15.97 -3.97
N LYS A 80 27.63 -14.70 -3.60
CA LYS A 80 28.43 -14.30 -2.42
C LYS A 80 27.56 -13.94 -1.21
N ASP A 81 26.26 -13.74 -1.41
CA ASP A 81 25.32 -13.48 -0.33
C ASP A 81 25.22 -14.67 0.64
N LYS A 82 25.00 -14.39 1.92
CA LYS A 82 25.00 -15.43 2.98
C LYS A 82 23.93 -16.49 2.79
N LEU A 83 22.76 -16.13 2.26
CA LEU A 83 21.63 -17.05 2.18
C LEU A 83 21.86 -18.17 1.16
N TRP A 84 22.57 -17.86 0.07
CA TRP A 84 22.81 -18.79 -1.04
C TRP A 84 24.32 -18.95 -1.35
N GLN A 85 25.17 -18.68 -0.36
CA GLN A 85 26.61 -18.55 -0.54
C GLN A 85 27.23 -19.79 -1.21
N GLY A 86 28.02 -19.57 -2.25
CA GLY A 86 28.82 -20.61 -2.91
C GLY A 86 28.07 -21.42 -3.97
N ARG A 87 26.77 -21.19 -4.17
CA ARG A 87 26.01 -21.76 -5.29
C ARG A 87 26.23 -20.96 -6.56
N THR A 88 26.17 -21.62 -7.71
CA THR A 88 26.05 -20.93 -8.99
C THR A 88 24.64 -20.35 -9.16
N LEU A 89 24.50 -19.29 -9.97
CA LEU A 89 23.20 -18.74 -10.34
C LEU A 89 22.34 -19.80 -11.05
N TYR A 90 22.93 -20.61 -11.92
CA TYR A 90 22.19 -21.65 -12.65
C TYR A 90 21.59 -22.69 -11.69
N GLU A 91 22.37 -23.20 -10.73
CA GLU A 91 21.87 -24.15 -9.72
C GLU A 91 20.76 -23.55 -8.84
N LEU A 92 20.87 -22.27 -8.49
CA LEU A 92 19.85 -21.59 -7.68
C LEU A 92 18.54 -21.45 -8.45
N TYR A 93 18.61 -21.00 -9.71
CA TYR A 93 17.46 -20.83 -10.57
C TYR A 93 16.83 -22.16 -10.98
N GLU A 94 17.61 -23.23 -11.15
CA GLU A 94 17.08 -24.57 -11.41
C GLU A 94 16.22 -25.06 -10.25
N GLU A 95 16.63 -24.82 -9.00
CA GLU A 95 15.82 -25.18 -7.84
C GLU A 95 14.59 -24.29 -7.67
N ALA A 96 14.73 -22.99 -7.93
CA ALA A 96 13.72 -21.99 -7.59
C ALA A 96 12.64 -21.78 -8.67
N HIS A 97 12.92 -22.09 -9.94
CA HIS A 97 12.00 -21.79 -11.03
C HIS A 97 10.67 -22.54 -10.90
N THR A 98 9.58 -21.92 -11.34
CA THR A 98 8.31 -22.61 -11.53
C THR A 98 8.31 -23.33 -12.89
N PRO A 99 8.19 -24.67 -12.95
CA PRO A 99 8.17 -25.40 -14.20
C PRO A 99 7.03 -24.94 -15.12
N TRP A 100 7.34 -24.75 -16.41
CA TRP A 100 6.37 -24.24 -17.40
C TRP A 100 5.07 -25.04 -17.47
N HIS A 101 5.18 -26.37 -17.44
CA HIS A 101 4.02 -27.27 -17.49
C HIS A 101 3.08 -27.17 -16.27
N TRP A 102 3.47 -26.46 -15.20
CA TRP A 102 2.58 -26.22 -14.06
C TRP A 102 1.64 -25.04 -14.28
N HIS A 103 2.00 -24.08 -15.13
CA HIS A 103 1.34 -22.78 -15.17
C HIS A 103 -0.16 -22.90 -15.45
N GLU A 104 -0.58 -23.74 -16.40
CA GLU A 104 -2.01 -23.98 -16.69
C GLU A 104 -2.78 -24.43 -15.44
N ALA A 105 -2.23 -25.37 -14.67
CA ALA A 105 -2.85 -25.85 -13.43
C ALA A 105 -2.90 -24.77 -12.34
N LEU A 106 -1.85 -23.94 -12.22
CA LEU A 106 -1.81 -22.85 -11.24
C LEU A 106 -2.83 -21.76 -11.58
N PHE A 107 -2.91 -21.33 -12.85
CA PHE A 107 -3.91 -20.37 -13.32
C PHE A 107 -5.34 -20.90 -13.14
N ALA A 108 -5.56 -22.18 -13.46
CA ALA A 108 -6.85 -22.83 -13.24
C ALA A 108 -7.23 -22.84 -11.76
N ARG A 109 -6.29 -23.18 -10.87
CA ARG A 109 -6.56 -23.21 -9.42
C ARG A 109 -6.85 -21.81 -8.84
N ALA A 110 -6.09 -20.80 -9.26
CA ALA A 110 -6.35 -19.43 -8.85
C ALA A 110 -7.75 -18.96 -9.26
N LYS A 111 -8.16 -19.31 -10.49
CA LYS A 111 -9.51 -19.04 -11.02
C LYS A 111 -10.60 -19.77 -10.23
N GLU A 112 -10.40 -21.02 -9.83
CA GLU A 112 -11.33 -21.78 -8.96
C GLU A 112 -11.57 -21.06 -7.63
N HIS A 113 -10.54 -20.40 -7.09
CA HIS A 113 -10.61 -19.63 -5.85
C HIS A 113 -11.04 -18.16 -6.04
N GLY A 114 -11.20 -17.70 -7.28
CA GLY A 114 -11.55 -16.30 -7.58
C GLY A 114 -10.45 -15.31 -7.18
N ILE A 115 -9.20 -15.74 -7.11
CA ILE A 115 -8.04 -14.86 -6.89
C ILE A 115 -7.30 -14.66 -8.20
N THR A 116 -6.93 -13.42 -8.49
CA THR A 116 -6.08 -13.10 -9.64
C THR A 116 -4.72 -13.77 -9.49
N LEU A 117 -4.24 -14.39 -10.56
CA LEU A 117 -2.87 -14.85 -10.69
C LEU A 117 -2.21 -14.17 -11.88
N PHE A 118 -1.01 -13.63 -11.64
CA PHE A 118 -0.11 -13.15 -12.68
C PHE A 118 1.33 -13.53 -12.34
N SER A 119 2.27 -13.17 -13.21
CA SER A 119 3.66 -13.59 -13.04
C SER A 119 4.68 -12.49 -13.33
N SER A 120 5.89 -12.72 -12.82
CA SER A 120 7.11 -12.05 -13.28
C SER A 120 7.76 -12.83 -14.42
N PRO A 121 7.68 -12.35 -15.68
CA PRO A 121 8.51 -12.87 -16.75
C PRO A 121 9.93 -12.29 -16.69
N PHE A 122 10.93 -13.11 -17.00
CA PHE A 122 12.34 -12.68 -17.03
C PHE A 122 12.95 -12.69 -18.45
N ASP A 123 12.18 -13.16 -19.43
CA ASP A 123 12.58 -13.17 -20.83
C ASP A 123 11.32 -13.14 -21.73
N LYS A 124 11.52 -13.02 -23.06
CA LYS A 124 10.41 -12.93 -24.01
C LYS A 124 9.60 -14.23 -24.12
N THR A 125 10.24 -15.39 -23.98
CA THR A 125 9.55 -16.68 -24.05
C THR A 125 8.65 -16.91 -22.83
N ALA A 126 9.01 -16.35 -21.67
CA ALA A 126 8.12 -16.28 -20.52
C ALA A 126 6.88 -15.40 -20.77
N ILE A 127 7.04 -14.26 -21.45
CA ILE A 127 5.89 -13.42 -21.82
C ILE A 127 4.98 -14.16 -22.80
N ASP A 128 5.54 -14.83 -23.81
CA ASP A 128 4.76 -15.60 -24.79
C ASP A 128 3.93 -16.71 -24.11
N LEU A 129 4.53 -17.46 -23.18
CA LEU A 129 3.81 -18.47 -22.38
C LEU A 129 2.66 -17.85 -21.56
N LEU A 130 2.89 -16.68 -20.96
CA LEU A 130 1.89 -16.00 -20.15
C LEU A 130 0.75 -15.44 -21.00
N GLU A 131 1.01 -15.01 -22.24
CA GLU A 131 -0.03 -14.59 -23.18
C GLU A 131 -0.93 -15.76 -23.61
N ASP A 132 -0.36 -16.94 -23.86
CA ASP A 132 -1.14 -18.15 -24.16
C ASP A 132 -2.10 -18.51 -23.02
N LEU A 133 -1.74 -18.17 -21.78
CA LEU A 133 -2.57 -18.35 -20.58
C LEU A 133 -3.51 -17.17 -20.28
N ASN A 134 -3.54 -16.15 -21.14
CA ASN A 134 -4.28 -14.90 -20.95
C ASN A 134 -3.93 -14.20 -19.62
N CYS A 135 -2.66 -14.18 -19.24
CA CYS A 135 -2.20 -13.51 -18.03
C CYS A 135 -2.72 -12.06 -17.98
N PRO A 136 -3.25 -11.60 -16.83
CA PRO A 136 -3.97 -10.32 -16.77
C PRO A 136 -3.05 -9.11 -16.61
N ALA A 137 -1.82 -9.31 -16.14
CA ALA A 137 -0.80 -8.29 -15.95
C ALA A 137 0.60 -8.92 -15.92
N TYR A 138 1.65 -8.10 -15.94
CA TYR A 138 3.02 -8.56 -15.70
C TYR A 138 3.70 -7.81 -14.58
N LYS A 139 4.61 -8.50 -13.91
CA LYS A 139 5.53 -7.90 -12.94
C LYS A 139 6.96 -7.89 -13.48
N ILE A 140 7.51 -6.72 -13.78
CA ILE A 140 8.95 -6.60 -14.03
C ILE A 140 9.66 -6.54 -12.67
N ALA A 141 10.57 -7.48 -12.42
CA ALA A 141 11.34 -7.55 -11.19
C ALA A 141 12.43 -6.46 -11.16
N SER A 142 12.99 -6.20 -9.97
CA SER A 142 13.93 -5.08 -9.77
C SER A 142 15.22 -5.22 -10.58
N PHE A 143 15.65 -6.45 -10.85
CA PHE A 143 16.89 -6.71 -11.60
C PHE A 143 16.69 -6.44 -13.10
N GLU A 144 15.46 -6.64 -13.60
CA GLU A 144 15.08 -6.47 -15.01
C GLU A 144 14.64 -5.05 -15.35
N ILE A 145 14.65 -4.10 -14.39
CA ILE A 145 14.25 -2.70 -14.66
C ILE A 145 15.13 -2.02 -15.72
N THR A 146 16.37 -2.48 -15.88
CA THR A 146 17.31 -2.00 -16.89
C THR A 146 17.21 -2.75 -18.22
N ASP A 147 16.43 -3.84 -18.28
CA ASP A 147 16.16 -4.55 -19.53
C ASP A 147 15.03 -3.88 -20.31
N ILE A 148 15.38 -2.78 -20.98
CA ILE A 148 14.47 -1.99 -21.82
C ILE A 148 13.82 -2.84 -22.92
N GLY A 149 14.53 -3.85 -23.44
CA GLY A 149 14.01 -4.74 -24.47
C GLY A 149 12.88 -5.62 -23.98
N LEU A 150 13.01 -6.17 -22.76
CA LEU A 150 11.96 -6.94 -22.09
C LEU A 150 10.76 -6.05 -21.73
N ILE A 151 11.00 -4.87 -21.15
CA ILE A 151 9.95 -3.91 -20.78
C ILE A 151 9.11 -3.51 -21.99
N GLN A 152 9.74 -3.16 -23.11
CA GLN A 152 9.03 -2.82 -24.35
C GLN A 152 8.25 -4.00 -24.92
N TYR A 153 8.76 -5.22 -24.78
CA TYR A 153 8.06 -6.42 -25.25
C TYR A 153 6.78 -6.66 -24.43
N ALA A 154 6.87 -6.58 -23.10
CA ALA A 154 5.72 -6.65 -22.20
C ALA A 154 4.69 -5.55 -22.48
N ALA A 155 5.14 -4.30 -22.69
CA ALA A 155 4.24 -3.17 -22.92
C ALA A 155 3.45 -3.27 -24.24
N LYS A 156 4.01 -3.92 -25.27
CA LYS A 156 3.36 -4.11 -26.57
C LYS A 156 2.14 -5.03 -26.52
N THR A 157 2.00 -5.86 -25.49
CA THR A 157 0.80 -6.70 -25.31
C THR A 157 -0.41 -5.88 -24.86
N GLY A 158 -0.19 -4.64 -24.40
CA GLY A 158 -1.23 -3.75 -23.88
C GLY A 158 -1.72 -4.10 -22.47
N LYS A 159 -1.12 -5.11 -21.83
CA LYS A 159 -1.44 -5.53 -20.46
C LYS A 159 -0.87 -4.53 -19.44
N PRO A 160 -1.52 -4.36 -18.27
CA PRO A 160 -0.95 -3.64 -17.14
C PRO A 160 0.42 -4.19 -16.72
N ILE A 161 1.32 -3.29 -16.35
CA ILE A 161 2.66 -3.62 -15.85
C ILE A 161 2.84 -3.07 -14.43
N ILE A 162 3.44 -3.87 -13.56
CA ILE A 162 3.92 -3.47 -12.24
C ILE A 162 5.44 -3.64 -12.21
N MET A 163 6.22 -2.56 -12.06
CA MET A 163 7.70 -2.64 -12.05
C MET A 163 8.26 -2.32 -10.67
N SER A 164 9.19 -3.14 -10.16
CA SER A 164 9.90 -2.85 -8.91
C SER A 164 11.18 -2.10 -9.21
N THR A 165 11.60 -1.21 -8.31
CA THR A 165 12.72 -0.30 -8.53
C THR A 165 13.87 -0.53 -7.55
N GLY A 166 14.06 -1.76 -7.08
CA GLY A 166 15.19 -2.07 -6.19
C GLY A 166 16.52 -1.82 -6.90
N MET A 167 17.47 -1.21 -6.20
CA MET A 167 18.80 -0.82 -6.72
C MET A 167 18.81 0.28 -7.78
N ALA A 168 17.66 0.58 -8.39
CA ALA A 168 17.57 1.54 -9.48
C ALA A 168 17.81 2.99 -9.03
N THR A 169 18.56 3.72 -9.85
CA THR A 169 18.65 5.17 -9.80
C THR A 169 17.36 5.80 -10.36
N LEU A 170 17.15 7.09 -10.08
CA LEU A 170 16.01 7.81 -10.66
C LEU A 170 16.04 7.81 -12.20
N ALA A 171 17.24 7.89 -12.80
CA ALA A 171 17.40 7.88 -14.26
C ALA A 171 16.99 6.54 -14.89
N GLU A 172 17.35 5.42 -14.27
CA GLU A 172 16.92 4.09 -14.74
C GLU A 172 15.41 3.90 -14.61
N ILE A 173 14.79 4.44 -13.55
CA ILE A 173 13.33 4.45 -13.41
C ILE A 173 12.69 5.26 -14.54
N GLU A 174 13.21 6.45 -14.84
CA GLU A 174 12.72 7.30 -15.94
C GLU A 174 12.85 6.63 -17.31
N GLU A 175 13.96 5.93 -17.55
CA GLU A 175 14.20 5.17 -18.78
C GLU A 175 13.19 4.01 -18.91
N ALA A 176 12.98 3.23 -17.85
CA ALA A 176 11.99 2.15 -17.82
C ALA A 176 10.55 2.66 -18.04
N VAL A 177 10.17 3.76 -17.38
CA VAL A 177 8.85 4.39 -17.57
C VAL A 177 8.69 4.88 -19.02
N THR A 178 9.74 5.48 -19.59
CA THR A 178 9.74 5.93 -20.99
C THR A 178 9.62 4.75 -21.95
N ALA A 179 10.30 3.64 -21.68
CA ALA A 179 10.22 2.43 -22.48
C ALA A 179 8.80 1.85 -22.56
N VAL A 180 8.05 1.83 -21.45
CA VAL A 180 6.64 1.42 -21.45
C VAL A 180 5.80 2.36 -22.32
N LYS A 181 5.97 3.68 -22.14
CA LYS A 181 5.23 4.71 -22.88
C LYS A 181 5.47 4.60 -24.39
N ASP A 182 6.73 4.54 -24.80
CA ASP A 182 7.14 4.54 -26.20
C ASP A 182 6.74 3.24 -26.92
N ALA A 183 6.59 2.14 -26.17
CA ALA A 183 6.05 0.88 -26.66
C ALA A 183 4.50 0.86 -26.78
N GLY A 184 3.82 1.95 -26.40
CA GLY A 184 2.36 2.07 -26.46
C GLY A 184 1.63 1.63 -25.19
N GLY A 185 2.35 1.32 -24.11
CA GLY A 185 1.76 1.00 -22.82
C GLY A 185 1.06 2.22 -22.20
N THR A 186 -0.04 1.95 -21.50
CA THR A 186 -0.87 2.99 -20.84
C THR A 186 -1.08 2.72 -19.36
N GLN A 187 -0.87 1.47 -18.90
CA GLN A 187 -1.15 1.04 -17.54
C GLN A 187 0.15 0.58 -16.87
N LEU A 188 0.71 1.44 -16.02
CA LEU A 188 1.95 1.19 -15.30
C LEU A 188 1.80 1.54 -13.82
N ALA A 189 2.30 0.67 -12.94
CA ALA A 189 2.54 0.97 -11.54
C ALA A 189 4.02 0.74 -11.17
N ILE A 190 4.52 1.55 -10.23
CA ILE A 190 5.91 1.49 -9.76
C ILE A 190 5.96 1.09 -8.28
N LEU A 191 6.72 0.05 -7.95
CA LEU A 191 6.95 -0.36 -6.58
C LEU A 191 8.32 0.07 -6.11
N HIS A 192 8.36 0.93 -5.08
CA HIS A 192 9.57 1.11 -4.30
C HIS A 192 9.98 -0.24 -3.70
N CYS A 193 11.27 -0.52 -3.70
CA CYS A 193 11.80 -1.82 -3.29
C CYS A 193 13.23 -1.65 -2.79
N VAL A 194 13.60 -2.46 -1.80
CA VAL A 194 15.00 -2.65 -1.42
C VAL A 194 15.29 -4.13 -1.60
N SER A 195 16.25 -4.46 -2.48
CA SER A 195 16.62 -5.83 -2.80
C SER A 195 17.59 -6.41 -1.75
N GLY A 196 17.18 -6.39 -0.48
CA GLY A 196 17.86 -7.06 0.63
C GLY A 196 16.96 -8.15 1.20
N TYR A 197 17.51 -9.34 1.43
CA TYR A 197 16.73 -10.55 1.73
C TYR A 197 17.21 -11.22 3.03
N PRO A 198 16.68 -10.83 4.21
CA PRO A 198 15.67 -9.80 4.46
C PRO A 198 16.24 -8.37 4.48
N THR A 199 15.38 -7.39 4.23
CA THR A 199 15.72 -5.96 4.33
C THR A 199 15.56 -5.49 5.78
N PRO A 200 16.59 -4.91 6.42
CA PRO A 200 16.44 -4.24 7.70
C PRO A 200 15.44 -3.08 7.61
N ILE A 201 14.55 -2.93 8.60
CA ILE A 201 13.51 -1.88 8.57
C ILE A 201 14.08 -0.47 8.39
N ALA A 202 15.26 -0.19 8.95
CA ALA A 202 15.93 1.09 8.79
C ALA A 202 16.36 1.38 7.34
N ASP A 203 16.57 0.34 6.53
CA ASP A 203 17.00 0.45 5.14
C ASP A 203 15.81 0.53 4.17
N CYS A 204 14.58 0.30 4.62
CA CYS A 204 13.38 0.34 3.77
C CYS A 204 13.17 1.70 3.09
N ASN A 205 13.64 2.80 3.68
CA ASN A 205 13.64 4.14 3.06
C ASN A 205 12.30 4.56 2.41
N LEU A 206 11.18 4.41 3.13
CA LEU A 206 9.84 4.66 2.56
C LEU A 206 9.57 6.12 2.15
N SER A 207 10.40 7.07 2.57
CA SER A 207 10.36 8.43 2.03
C SER A 207 10.60 8.47 0.51
N THR A 208 11.34 7.50 -0.04
CA THR A 208 11.52 7.33 -1.49
C THR A 208 10.20 6.99 -2.18
N LEU A 209 9.35 6.14 -1.58
CA LEU A 209 8.02 5.86 -2.10
C LEU A 209 7.16 7.14 -2.15
N ALA A 210 7.16 7.92 -1.06
CA ALA A 210 6.43 9.19 -1.02
C ALA A 210 6.93 10.18 -2.09
N TYR A 211 8.24 10.19 -2.35
CA TYR A 211 8.82 10.97 -3.44
C TYR A 211 8.33 10.48 -4.80
N LEU A 212 8.41 9.18 -5.09
CA LEU A 212 7.98 8.58 -6.37
C LEU A 212 6.48 8.82 -6.63
N HIS A 213 5.65 8.72 -5.58
CA HIS A 213 4.22 9.03 -5.66
C HIS A 213 3.98 10.45 -6.20
N GLN A 214 4.68 11.44 -5.65
CA GLN A 214 4.56 12.83 -6.09
C GLN A 214 5.21 13.07 -7.46
N TYR A 215 6.28 12.33 -7.76
CA TYR A 215 7.11 12.52 -8.94
C TYR A 215 6.47 11.98 -10.23
N LEU A 216 5.88 10.78 -10.17
CA LEU A 216 5.42 10.05 -11.36
C LEU A 216 3.91 10.18 -11.64
N ASP A 217 3.07 10.63 -10.70
CA ASP A 217 1.61 10.81 -10.90
C ASP A 217 0.84 9.59 -11.44
N ILE A 218 1.42 8.39 -11.28
CA ILE A 218 0.85 7.07 -11.59
C ILE A 218 0.77 6.24 -10.29
N PRO A 219 0.08 5.08 -10.27
CA PRO A 219 0.06 4.23 -9.09
C PRO A 219 1.47 3.85 -8.64
N VAL A 220 1.74 4.05 -7.35
CA VAL A 220 2.97 3.57 -6.72
C VAL A 220 2.67 2.66 -5.56
N GLY A 221 3.63 1.84 -5.16
CA GLY A 221 3.48 0.89 -4.07
C GLY A 221 4.80 0.45 -3.47
N LEU A 222 4.77 -0.63 -2.70
CA LEU A 222 5.92 -1.22 -2.05
C LEU A 222 6.03 -2.70 -2.42
N SER A 223 7.23 -3.12 -2.80
CA SER A 223 7.68 -4.52 -2.80
C SER A 223 8.57 -4.71 -1.58
N ASP A 224 8.08 -5.49 -0.61
CA ASP A 224 8.63 -5.52 0.74
C ASP A 224 9.35 -6.84 1.04
N HIS A 225 10.63 -6.76 1.41
CA HIS A 225 11.46 -7.91 1.82
C HIS A 225 11.88 -7.84 3.29
N SER A 226 11.26 -6.95 4.07
CA SER A 226 11.47 -6.92 5.53
C SER A 226 10.74 -8.06 6.23
N LEU A 227 11.13 -8.39 7.46
CA LEU A 227 10.49 -9.50 8.21
C LEU A 227 9.10 -9.17 8.75
N ALA A 228 8.82 -7.90 9.04
CA ALA A 228 7.57 -7.45 9.64
C ALA A 228 6.63 -6.82 8.61
N ASP A 229 5.40 -6.52 9.01
CA ASP A 229 4.39 -5.81 8.22
C ASP A 229 4.48 -4.27 8.36
N THR A 230 5.39 -3.77 9.20
CA THR A 230 5.50 -2.33 9.50
C THR A 230 5.76 -1.49 8.25
N ALA A 231 6.64 -1.95 7.36
CA ALA A 231 6.96 -1.21 6.13
C ALA A 231 5.76 -1.18 5.17
N ALA A 232 5.10 -2.32 4.98
CA ALA A 232 3.84 -2.43 4.24
C ALA A 232 2.77 -1.46 4.77
N ILE A 233 2.51 -1.43 6.07
CA ILE A 233 1.49 -0.56 6.69
C ILE A 233 1.85 0.92 6.49
N ALA A 234 3.10 1.30 6.78
CA ALA A 234 3.57 2.68 6.66
C ALA A 234 3.55 3.18 5.21
N SER A 235 3.82 2.30 4.24
CA SER A 235 3.81 2.68 2.81
C SER A 235 2.44 3.17 2.33
N VAL A 236 1.35 2.63 2.85
CA VAL A 236 -0.02 3.08 2.51
C VAL A 236 -0.24 4.52 2.98
N ALA A 237 0.23 4.87 4.18
CA ALA A 237 0.15 6.24 4.69
C ALA A 237 0.96 7.25 3.86
N LEU A 238 1.89 6.76 3.03
CA LEU A 238 2.76 7.54 2.16
C LEU A 238 2.29 7.57 0.69
N GLY A 239 1.09 7.06 0.39
CA GLY A 239 0.49 7.04 -0.95
C GLY A 239 0.60 5.70 -1.68
N GLY A 240 1.16 4.67 -1.02
CA GLY A 240 1.25 3.31 -1.57
C GLY A 240 -0.13 2.70 -1.82
N SER A 241 -0.36 2.28 -3.06
CA SER A 241 -1.60 1.66 -3.54
C SER A 241 -1.46 0.17 -3.83
N ILE A 242 -0.22 -0.34 -3.88
CA ILE A 242 0.10 -1.76 -4.12
C ILE A 242 1.10 -2.21 -3.06
N ILE A 243 0.89 -3.39 -2.48
CA ILE A 243 1.78 -4.01 -1.50
C ILE A 243 2.09 -5.42 -1.95
N GLU A 244 3.35 -5.70 -2.26
CA GLU A 244 3.84 -7.04 -2.57
C GLU A 244 4.70 -7.56 -1.41
N LYS A 245 4.43 -8.80 -0.98
CA LYS A 245 5.14 -9.46 0.12
C LYS A 245 5.25 -10.95 -0.19
N HIS A 246 6.41 -11.55 0.06
CA HIS A 246 6.58 -12.99 -0.09
C HIS A 246 5.68 -13.76 0.88
N PHE A 247 5.18 -14.90 0.40
CA PHE A 247 4.20 -15.73 1.06
C PHE A 247 4.66 -17.18 1.11
N LYS A 248 4.50 -17.82 2.27
CA LYS A 248 4.86 -19.22 2.49
C LYS A 248 3.81 -19.96 3.31
N MET A 249 3.92 -21.29 3.36
CA MET A 249 3.14 -22.08 4.31
C MET A 249 3.64 -21.90 5.74
N THR A 250 2.73 -22.05 6.70
CA THR A 250 3.09 -22.06 8.13
C THR A 250 4.16 -23.15 8.39
N ASN A 251 5.20 -22.79 9.14
CA ASN A 251 6.35 -23.63 9.47
C ASN A 251 7.31 -23.96 8.31
N ASP A 252 7.12 -23.41 7.11
CA ASP A 252 8.12 -23.56 6.07
C ASP A 252 9.39 -22.75 6.43
N THR A 253 10.51 -23.46 6.51
CA THR A 253 11.84 -22.92 6.81
C THR A 253 12.89 -23.35 5.80
N THR A 254 12.52 -24.15 4.80
CA THR A 254 13.46 -24.81 3.90
C THR A 254 13.42 -24.27 2.49
N SER A 255 12.29 -23.70 2.06
CA SER A 255 12.20 -23.13 0.72
C SER A 255 13.08 -21.90 0.56
N VAL A 256 13.49 -21.63 -0.69
CA VAL A 256 14.50 -20.63 -1.07
C VAL A 256 14.27 -19.26 -0.43
N ASP A 257 13.01 -18.81 -0.37
CA ASP A 257 12.62 -17.48 0.12
C ASP A 257 11.90 -17.50 1.48
N ALA A 258 11.88 -18.65 2.15
CA ALA A 258 11.12 -18.84 3.38
C ALA A 258 11.59 -17.91 4.52
N ALA A 259 12.85 -17.46 4.49
CA ALA A 259 13.47 -16.65 5.53
C ALA A 259 12.85 -15.25 5.70
N PHE A 260 12.17 -14.73 4.67
CA PHE A 260 11.60 -13.37 4.65
C PHE A 260 10.15 -13.33 4.16
N SER A 261 9.51 -14.50 4.06
CA SER A 261 8.11 -14.66 3.66
C SER A 261 7.18 -14.68 4.89
N LEU A 262 5.99 -14.10 4.74
CA LEU A 262 4.93 -14.18 5.74
C LEU A 262 4.12 -15.47 5.57
N ASP A 263 3.63 -16.03 6.69
CA ASP A 263 2.67 -17.13 6.67
C ASP A 263 1.21 -16.64 6.48
N PRO A 264 0.21 -17.53 6.33
CA PRO A 264 -1.19 -17.14 6.14
C PRO A 264 -1.77 -16.22 7.23
N ASN A 265 -1.39 -16.41 8.49
CA ASN A 265 -1.88 -15.59 9.59
C ASN A 265 -1.24 -14.20 9.58
N GLU A 266 0.08 -14.15 9.39
CA GLU A 266 0.85 -12.93 9.25
C GLU A 266 0.38 -12.10 8.06
N PHE A 267 0.20 -12.75 6.90
CA PHE A 267 -0.28 -12.09 5.69
C PHE A 267 -1.70 -11.55 5.85
N SER A 268 -2.62 -12.31 6.48
CA SER A 268 -3.99 -11.84 6.76
C SER A 268 -4.00 -10.62 7.69
N ARG A 269 -3.11 -10.58 8.69
CA ARG A 269 -2.93 -9.41 9.56
C ARG A 269 -2.43 -8.20 8.77
N MET A 270 -1.41 -8.38 7.93
CA MET A 270 -0.90 -7.34 7.05
C MET A 270 -2.00 -6.79 6.14
N VAL A 271 -2.74 -7.66 5.45
CA VAL A 271 -3.87 -7.29 4.56
C VAL A 271 -4.92 -6.46 5.31
N SER A 272 -5.30 -6.90 6.51
CA SER A 272 -6.28 -6.17 7.32
C SER A 272 -5.74 -4.81 7.76
N ALA A 273 -4.48 -4.76 8.18
CA ALA A 273 -3.84 -3.53 8.63
C ALA A 273 -3.70 -2.51 7.50
N VAL A 274 -3.27 -2.90 6.30
CA VAL A 274 -3.14 -1.96 5.16
C VAL A 274 -4.50 -1.39 4.72
N LYS A 275 -5.56 -2.21 4.70
CA LYS A 275 -6.93 -1.76 4.39
C LYS A 275 -7.47 -0.80 5.46
N ASN A 276 -7.23 -1.11 6.74
CA ASN A 276 -7.60 -0.25 7.85
C ASN A 276 -6.84 1.08 7.80
N THR A 277 -5.54 1.06 7.47
CA THR A 277 -4.74 2.27 7.29
C THR A 277 -5.32 3.14 6.19
N LYS A 278 -5.61 2.59 5.00
CA LYS A 278 -6.23 3.37 3.91
C LYS A 278 -7.54 4.02 4.34
N SER A 279 -8.38 3.27 5.06
CA SER A 279 -9.66 3.76 5.56
C SER A 279 -9.51 4.84 6.65
N ALA A 280 -8.45 4.75 7.46
CA ALA A 280 -8.15 5.70 8.53
C ALA A 280 -7.55 7.02 8.02
N LEU A 281 -6.85 7.02 6.87
CA LEU A 281 -6.32 8.24 6.26
C LEU A 281 -7.44 9.21 5.90
N GLY A 282 -8.51 8.70 5.30
CA GLY A 282 -9.66 9.50 4.88
C GLY A 282 -9.27 10.68 3.98
N GLU A 283 -10.05 11.76 4.08
CA GLU A 283 -9.79 13.02 3.39
C GLU A 283 -9.71 14.15 4.42
N PRO A 284 -8.91 15.22 4.18
CA PRO A 284 -8.90 16.40 5.04
C PRO A 284 -10.32 16.96 5.24
N SER A 285 -10.79 16.95 6.49
CA SER A 285 -12.14 17.41 6.85
C SER A 285 -12.12 18.20 8.15
N PHE A 286 -12.78 19.37 8.13
CA PHE A 286 -13.04 20.19 9.31
C PHE A 286 -14.51 20.11 9.74
N ARG A 287 -15.22 19.08 9.26
CA ARG A 287 -16.62 18.80 9.61
C ARG A 287 -16.66 17.79 10.75
N LEU A 288 -17.73 17.86 11.53
CA LEU A 288 -17.93 16.92 12.62
C LEU A 288 -18.08 15.49 12.09
N ALA A 289 -17.30 14.57 12.65
CA ALA A 289 -17.54 13.14 12.43
C ALA A 289 -18.88 12.74 13.06
N LYS A 290 -19.55 11.74 12.47
CA LYS A 290 -20.84 11.25 13.00
C LYS A 290 -20.71 10.77 14.45
N SER A 291 -19.57 10.17 14.79
CA SER A 291 -19.24 9.67 16.14
C SER A 291 -19.07 10.76 17.20
N GLU A 292 -18.94 12.04 16.81
CA GLU A 292 -18.76 13.15 17.76
C GLU A 292 -19.93 14.14 17.80
N GLN A 293 -21.00 13.94 17.01
CA GLN A 293 -22.13 14.87 16.94
C GLN A 293 -22.79 15.09 18.31
N ASP A 294 -23.05 14.01 19.05
CA ASP A 294 -23.65 14.09 20.39
C ASP A 294 -22.72 14.78 21.41
N ASN A 295 -21.41 14.74 21.15
CA ASN A 295 -20.41 15.36 22.02
C ASN A 295 -20.32 16.89 21.87
N VAL A 296 -20.90 17.46 20.81
CA VAL A 296 -20.95 18.92 20.62
C VAL A 296 -21.67 19.60 21.78
N ALA A 297 -22.72 18.98 22.30
CA ALA A 297 -23.47 19.48 23.45
C ALA A 297 -22.62 19.55 24.73
N PHE A 298 -21.48 18.86 24.82
CA PHE A 298 -20.54 18.93 25.95
C PHE A 298 -19.40 19.94 25.74
N ARG A 299 -19.46 20.78 24.70
CA ARG A 299 -18.55 21.93 24.57
C ARG A 299 -18.84 22.96 25.68
N ARG A 300 -17.89 23.86 25.93
CA ARG A 300 -18.13 24.96 26.87
C ARG A 300 -19.01 26.02 26.22
N SER A 301 -19.91 26.59 26.99
CA SER A 301 -20.66 27.79 26.66
C SER A 301 -20.81 28.65 27.91
N LEU A 302 -21.34 29.86 27.76
CA LEU A 302 -21.56 30.77 28.87
C LEU A 302 -22.82 30.39 29.62
N TYR A 303 -22.70 30.30 30.93
CA TYR A 303 -23.76 29.94 31.86
C TYR A 303 -23.72 30.83 33.08
N ILE A 304 -24.90 31.02 33.65
CA ILE A 304 -25.09 31.69 34.93
C ILE A 304 -24.57 30.76 36.03
N ALA A 305 -23.54 31.20 36.76
CA ALA A 305 -22.83 30.42 37.75
C ALA A 305 -23.28 30.69 39.20
N GLU A 306 -23.92 31.83 39.42
CA GLU A 306 -24.56 32.28 40.65
C GLU A 306 -25.85 33.02 40.26
N ASP A 307 -26.87 33.05 41.12
CA ASP A 307 -28.11 33.78 40.82
C ASP A 307 -27.81 35.29 40.65
N ILE A 308 -28.44 35.93 39.65
CA ILE A 308 -28.23 37.35 39.29
C ILE A 308 -29.58 38.06 39.28
N LYS A 309 -29.70 39.22 39.93
CA LYS A 309 -30.94 40.02 39.90
C LYS A 309 -31.03 40.91 38.67
N GLU A 310 -32.24 41.33 38.31
CA GLU A 310 -32.43 42.38 37.30
C GLU A 310 -31.64 43.64 37.65
N GLY A 311 -30.91 44.18 36.66
CA GLY A 311 -30.02 45.34 36.80
C GLY A 311 -28.62 45.04 37.35
N GLU A 312 -28.37 43.85 37.91
CA GLU A 312 -27.07 43.45 38.43
C GLU A 312 -26.06 43.19 37.30
N LEU A 313 -24.77 43.50 37.53
CA LEU A 313 -23.73 43.36 36.51
C LEU A 313 -23.28 41.91 36.36
N PHE A 314 -23.03 41.48 35.12
CA PHE A 314 -22.28 40.24 34.87
C PHE A 314 -20.82 40.40 35.32
N THR A 315 -20.31 39.42 36.05
CA THR A 315 -18.95 39.34 36.59
C THR A 315 -18.33 37.98 36.24
N GLU A 316 -17.02 37.84 36.41
CA GLU A 316 -16.33 36.56 36.20
C GLU A 316 -16.80 35.45 37.16
N GLN A 317 -17.38 35.84 38.30
CA GLN A 317 -17.91 34.91 39.29
C GLN A 317 -19.29 34.40 38.88
N ASN A 318 -20.19 35.29 38.45
CA ASN A 318 -21.60 34.97 38.20
C ASN A 318 -21.90 34.57 36.74
N LEU A 319 -21.03 34.89 35.77
CA LEU A 319 -21.11 34.44 34.38
C LEU A 319 -19.83 33.69 34.02
N ARG A 320 -19.94 32.38 33.76
CA ARG A 320 -18.77 31.53 33.53
C ARG A 320 -18.88 30.73 32.25
N SER A 321 -17.74 30.55 31.59
CA SER A 321 -17.60 29.51 30.58
C SER A 321 -17.58 28.15 31.27
N VAL A 322 -18.63 27.34 31.14
CA VAL A 322 -18.70 25.98 31.69
C VAL A 322 -19.40 25.04 30.69
N ARG A 323 -19.45 23.75 30.98
CA ARG A 323 -20.27 22.79 30.22
C ARG A 323 -21.68 22.73 30.82
N PRO A 324 -22.74 22.42 30.06
CA PRO A 324 -22.75 22.02 28.64
C PRO A 324 -22.70 23.22 27.67
N GLY A 325 -22.83 22.94 26.37
CA GLY A 325 -22.64 23.86 25.25
C GLY A 325 -23.92 24.48 24.71
N LEU A 326 -24.90 24.77 25.58
CA LEU A 326 -26.23 25.28 25.18
C LEU A 326 -26.41 26.79 25.32
N GLY A 327 -25.47 27.49 25.97
CA GLY A 327 -25.45 28.94 26.10
C GLY A 327 -24.64 29.63 25.00
N LEU A 328 -24.40 30.93 25.17
CA LEU A 328 -23.57 31.70 24.23
C LEU A 328 -22.13 31.17 24.14
N HIS A 329 -21.51 31.38 22.98
CA HIS A 329 -20.12 31.00 22.77
C HIS A 329 -19.21 31.73 23.78
N PRO A 330 -18.20 31.06 24.39
CA PRO A 330 -17.34 31.67 25.40
C PRO A 330 -16.62 32.96 24.98
N ARG A 331 -16.40 33.15 23.67
CA ARG A 331 -15.84 34.39 23.07
C ARG A 331 -16.54 35.68 23.52
N TYR A 332 -17.82 35.61 23.88
CA TYR A 332 -18.58 36.79 24.27
C TYR A 332 -18.40 37.16 25.75
N LEU A 333 -17.62 36.40 26.53
CA LEU A 333 -17.51 36.62 27.97
C LEU A 333 -17.08 38.05 28.29
N ASP A 334 -15.95 38.48 27.74
CA ASP A 334 -15.36 39.79 28.01
C ASP A 334 -16.29 40.95 27.57
N GLU A 335 -17.06 40.75 26.50
CA GLU A 335 -18.04 41.72 26.03
C GLU A 335 -19.28 41.82 26.93
N LEU A 336 -19.54 40.79 27.74
CA LEU A 336 -20.70 40.71 28.63
C LEU A 336 -20.36 41.15 30.05
N ILE A 337 -19.12 40.97 30.50
CA ILE A 337 -18.66 41.46 31.81
C ILE A 337 -18.92 42.97 31.92
N GLY A 338 -19.48 43.39 33.06
CA GLY A 338 -19.82 44.78 33.34
C GLY A 338 -21.12 45.27 32.71
N LYS A 339 -21.84 44.45 31.93
CA LYS A 339 -23.19 44.80 31.44
C LYS A 339 -24.27 44.39 32.46
N PRO A 340 -25.38 45.16 32.57
CA PRO A 340 -26.47 44.82 33.49
C PRO A 340 -27.40 43.76 32.90
N ALA A 341 -27.80 42.80 33.73
CA ALA A 341 -28.78 41.79 33.41
C ALA A 341 -30.17 42.42 33.22
N LYS A 342 -30.83 42.09 32.10
CA LYS A 342 -32.16 42.62 31.75
C LYS A 342 -33.30 42.05 32.60
N GLN A 343 -33.05 40.95 33.30
CA GLN A 343 -34.01 40.25 34.15
C GLN A 343 -33.26 39.44 35.22
N THR A 344 -34.00 38.92 36.21
CA THR A 344 -33.44 37.96 37.18
C THR A 344 -33.13 36.62 36.50
N LEU A 345 -31.94 36.05 36.75
CA LEU A 345 -31.43 34.81 36.17
C LEU A 345 -30.96 33.85 37.28
N THR A 346 -31.23 32.56 37.12
CA THR A 346 -30.83 31.54 38.09
C THR A 346 -29.57 30.79 37.65
N LYS A 347 -28.78 30.35 38.63
CA LYS A 347 -27.63 29.46 38.44
C LYS A 347 -28.01 28.23 37.62
N GLY A 348 -27.16 27.88 36.66
CA GLY A 348 -27.39 26.76 35.74
C GLY A 348 -28.18 27.15 34.48
N THR A 349 -28.57 28.41 34.32
CA THR A 349 -29.22 28.90 33.10
C THR A 349 -28.19 29.11 31.98
N PRO A 350 -28.40 28.59 30.75
CA PRO A 350 -27.55 28.90 29.60
C PRO A 350 -27.69 30.39 29.24
N MET A 351 -26.57 31.10 29.15
CA MET A 351 -26.58 32.52 28.80
C MET A 351 -27.12 32.74 27.39
N LYS A 352 -27.92 33.79 27.19
CA LYS A 352 -28.47 34.23 25.90
C LYS A 352 -28.32 35.74 25.73
N LEU A 353 -28.25 36.23 24.49
CA LEU A 353 -28.12 37.67 24.21
C LEU A 353 -29.31 38.49 24.74
N GLU A 354 -30.50 37.90 24.80
CA GLU A 354 -31.72 38.56 25.30
C GLU A 354 -31.66 38.92 26.80
N TYR A 355 -30.71 38.34 27.55
CA TYR A 355 -30.53 38.60 28.98
C TYR A 355 -29.71 39.85 29.27
N VAL A 356 -29.22 40.53 28.23
CA VAL A 356 -28.34 41.69 28.35
C VAL A 356 -29.13 42.93 27.98
N THR A 357 -29.04 43.98 28.81
CA THR A 357 -29.59 45.29 28.46
C THR A 357 -28.75 45.89 27.33
N GLN A 358 -29.39 46.42 26.28
CA GLN A 358 -28.70 47.03 25.15
C GLN A 358 -27.91 48.29 25.54
#